data_AF-A0A927VGN5-F1
#
_entry.id   AF-A0A927VGN5-F1
#
_cell.length_a   1.000
_cell.length_b   1.000
_cell.length_c   1.000
_cell.angle_alpha   90.00
_cell.angle_beta   90.00
_cell.angle_gamma   90.00
#
_symmetry.space_group_name_H-M   'P 1'
#
loop_
_entity.id
_entity.type
_entity.pdbx_description
1 polymer ?
#
loop_
_entity_poly.entity_id
_entity_poly.type
_entity_poly.pdbx_seq_one_letter_code
_entity_poly.pdbx_strand_id
1 'polypeptide(L)' 'MTWGPQMMYYHCPECGLKFEYATDLMTEFGEEFGFCPKCKVMGVFEKDGPRMVDDADYIEVE' A
#
# COMPACT_ATOMS: atom_id res chain seq x y z
N MET A 1 -9.76 -8.65 20.27
CA MET A 1 -10.07 -7.79 19.11
C MET A 1 -9.11 -8.20 18.01
N THR A 2 -9.53 -9.09 17.12
CA THR A 2 -8.77 -9.42 15.91
C THR A 2 -9.00 -8.27 14.94
N TRP A 3 -8.17 -7.24 15.04
CA TRP A 3 -8.05 -6.27 13.95
C TRP A 3 -7.59 -7.08 12.75
N GLY A 4 -8.44 -7.18 11.72
CA GLY A 4 -8.05 -7.79 10.46
C GLY A 4 -6.84 -7.06 9.88
N PRO A 5 -6.16 -7.65 8.88
CA PRO A 5 -5.04 -6.97 8.22
C PRO A 5 -5.52 -5.61 7.72
N GLN A 6 -4.93 -4.55 8.26
CA GLN A 6 -5.18 -3.19 7.83
C GLN A 6 -4.29 -2.94 6.61
N MET A 7 -4.92 -2.49 5.52
CA MET A 7 -4.29 -2.24 4.24
C MET A 7 -4.18 -0.72 4.08
N MET A 8 -3.04 -0.25 3.58
CA MET A 8 -2.74 1.14 3.32
C MET A 8 -2.59 1.32 1.82
N TYR A 9 -3.40 2.18 1.22
CA TYR A 9 -3.48 2.35 -0.22
C TYR A 9 -2.75 3.60 -0.64
N TYR A 10 -1.92 3.46 -1.66
CA TYR A 10 -1.07 4.50 -2.19
C TYR A 10 -1.20 4.56 -3.72
N HIS A 11 -0.98 5.74 -4.28
CA HIS A 11 -0.80 5.91 -5.71
C HIS A 11 0.54 6.56 -6.03
N CYS A 12 1.22 6.06 -7.05
CA CYS A 12 2.46 6.65 -7.57
C CYS A 12 2.12 7.87 -8.44
N PRO A 13 2.58 9.09 -8.10
CA PRO A 13 2.31 10.28 -8.92
C PRO A 13 3.08 10.28 -10.24
N GLU A 14 4.23 9.60 -10.31
CA GLU A 14 5.05 9.54 -11.54
C GLU A 14 4.57 8.48 -12.53
N CYS A 15 4.08 7.36 -12.01
CA CYS A 15 3.77 6.18 -12.80
C CYS A 15 2.28 5.83 -12.85
N GLY A 16 1.44 6.55 -12.07
CA GLY A 16 0.00 6.33 -11.98
C GLY A 16 -0.41 4.99 -11.38
N LEU A 17 0.57 4.24 -10.86
CA LEU A 17 0.38 2.89 -10.36
C LEU A 17 -0.23 2.95 -8.97
N LYS A 18 -1.37 2.28 -8.79
CA LYS A 18 -2.03 2.12 -7.51
C LYS A 18 -1.55 0.84 -6.83
N PHE A 19 -1.15 0.94 -5.58
CA PHE A 19 -0.64 -0.19 -4.82
C PHE A 19 -1.11 -0.13 -3.37
N GLU A 20 -1.28 -1.29 -2.76
CA GLU A 20 -1.65 -1.44 -1.36
C GLU A 20 -0.54 -2.12 -0.58
N TYR A 21 -0.34 -1.69 0.66
CA TYR A 21 0.61 -2.23 1.61
C TYR A 21 -0.13 -2.73 2.83
N ALA A 22 0.14 -3.96 3.26
CA ALA A 22 -0.28 -4.42 4.58
C ALA A 22 0.47 -3.64 5.66
N THR A 23 -0.23 -3.22 6.72
CA THR A 23 0.44 -2.63 7.90
C THR A 23 1.45 -3.59 8.54
N ASP A 24 1.29 -4.90 8.35
CA ASP A 24 2.24 -5.93 8.79
C ASP A 24 3.62 -5.79 8.13
N LEU A 25 3.63 -5.35 6.86
CA LEU A 25 4.83 -5.13 6.05
C LEU A 25 5.59 -3.86 6.44
N MET A 26 5.04 -3.04 7.35
CA MET A 26 5.74 -1.85 7.87
C MET A 26 7.05 -2.24 8.55
N THR A 27 7.11 -3.41 9.19
CA THR A 27 8.33 -3.96 9.81
C THR A 27 9.33 -4.52 8.80
N GLU A 28 8.88 -5.01 7.65
CA GLU A 28 9.73 -5.62 6.62
C GLU A 28 10.32 -4.57 5.68
N PHE A 29 9.49 -3.64 5.21
CA PHE A 29 9.91 -2.58 4.30
C PHE A 29 10.53 -1.39 5.03
N GLY A 30 10.17 -1.13 6.29
CA GLY A 30 10.75 -0.07 7.12
C GLY A 30 10.74 1.30 6.43
N GLU A 31 11.91 1.73 5.93
CA GLU A 31 12.10 3.01 5.23
C GLU A 31 11.57 3.01 3.79
N GLU A 32 11.40 1.84 3.16
CA GLU A 32 10.80 1.68 1.82
C GLU A 32 9.26 1.56 1.87
N PHE A 33 8.65 1.67 3.07
CA PHE A 33 7.22 1.56 3.22
C PHE A 33 6.49 2.73 2.54
N GLY A 34 5.54 2.40 1.65
CA GLY A 34 4.84 3.39 0.83
C GLY A 34 5.61 3.86 -0.41
N PHE A 35 6.76 3.26 -0.72
CA PHE A 35 7.46 3.53 -1.97
C PHE A 35 6.86 2.71 -3.11
N CYS A 36 6.80 3.30 -4.31
CA CYS A 36 6.34 2.55 -5.46
C CYS A 36 7.38 1.47 -5.85
N PRO A 37 7.00 0.19 -6.03
CA PRO A 37 7.93 -0.88 -6.37
C PRO A 37 8.64 -0.68 -7.73
N LYS A 38 8.07 0.13 -8.63
CA LYS A 38 8.69 0.46 -9.92
C LYS A 38 9.59 1.69 -9.87
N CYS A 39 9.10 2.78 -9.29
CA CYS A 39 9.78 4.07 -9.36
C CYS A 39 10.69 4.32 -8.15
N LYS A 40 10.53 3.58 -7.06
CA LYS A 40 11.16 3.86 -5.76
C LYS A 40 10.99 5.32 -5.35
N VAL A 41 9.81 5.87 -5.62
CA VAL A 41 9.39 7.19 -5.15
C VAL A 41 8.31 7.00 -4.10
N MET A 42 8.26 7.93 -3.15
CA MET A 42 7.24 7.96 -2.12
C MET A 42 5.86 8.12 -2.79
N GLY A 43 5.00 7.11 -2.62
CA GLY A 43 3.63 7.12 -3.08
C GLY A 43 2.79 8.12 -2.30
N VAL A 44 1.77 8.65 -2.95
CA VAL A 44 0.77 9.50 -2.31
C VAL A 44 -0.23 8.59 -1.60
N PHE A 45 -0.35 8.76 -0.28
CA PHE A 45 -1.32 8.04 0.52
C PHE A 45 -2.75 8.47 0.15
N GLU A 46 -3.63 7.51 -0.08
CA GLU A 46 -5.00 7.76 -0.51
C GLU A 46 -6.02 7.41 0.57
N LYS A 47 -5.92 6.21 1.15
CA LYS A 47 -6.82 5.72 2.20
C LYS A 47 -6.13 4.59 2.99
N ASP A 48 -6.65 4.28 4.16
CA ASP A 48 -6.34 3.06 4.91
C ASP A 48 -7.64 2.39 5.37
N GLY A 49 -7.62 1.07 5.53
CA GLY A 49 -8.80 0.35 5.97
C GLY A 49 -8.69 -1.17 5.92
N PRO A 50 -9.74 -1.89 6.34
CA PRO A 50 -9.84 -3.32 6.10
C PRO A 50 -9.95 -3.60 4.60
N ARG A 51 -9.51 -4.79 4.17
CA ARG A 51 -9.61 -5.24 2.79
C ARG A 51 -11.06 -5.15 2.28
N MET A 52 -11.31 -4.36 1.24
CA MET A 52 -12.61 -4.15 0.61
C MET A 52 -12.65 -4.82 -0.77
N VAL A 53 -13.83 -4.83 -1.42
CA VAL A 53 -13.96 -5.41 -2.78
C VAL A 53 -13.22 -4.58 -3.86
N ASP A 54 -13.01 -3.29 -3.58
CA ASP A 54 -12.31 -2.33 -4.45
C ASP A 54 -10.79 -2.52 -4.46
N ASP A 55 -10.25 -3.32 -3.55
CA ASP A 55 -8.82 -3.63 -3.42
C ASP A 55 -8.27 -4.34 -4.65
N ALA A 56 -9.11 -5.04 -5.40
CA ALA A 56 -8.69 -5.74 -6.61
C ALA A 56 -8.09 -4.82 -7.70
N ASP A 57 -8.32 -3.50 -7.62
CA ASP A 57 -7.71 -2.49 -8.52
C ASP A 57 -6.31 -2.06 -8.06
N TYR A 58 -5.92 -2.39 -6.82
CA TYR A 58 -4.63 -2.05 -6.24
C TYR A 58 -3.71 -3.27 -6.26
N ILE A 59 -2.44 -3.03 -6.58
CA ILE A 59 -1.42 -4.08 -6.56
C ILE A 59 -1.01 -4.28 -5.11
N GLU A 60 -1.28 -5.46 -4.56
CA GLU A 60 -0.74 -5.85 -3.26
C GLU A 60 0.78 -6.00 -3.37
N VAL A 61 1.48 -5.17 -2.61
CA VAL A 61 2.93 -5.32 -2.45
C VAL A 61 3.12 -6.25 -1.27
N GLU A 62 3.54 -7.47 -1.56
CA GLU A 62 3.96 -8.50 -0.59
C GLU A 62 5.47 -8.46 -0.38
#